data_AF-A0A3D0TLI9-F1
#
_entry.id   AF-A0A3D0TLI9-F1
#
_cell.length_a   1.000
_cell.length_b   1.000
_cell.length_c   1.000
_cell.angle_alpha   90.00
_cell.angle_beta   90.00
_cell.angle_gamma   90.00
#
_symmetry.space_group_name_H-M   'P 1'
#
loop_
_entity.id
_entity.type
_entity.pdbx_description
1 polymer ?
#
loop_
_entity_poly.entity_id
_entity_poly.type
_entity_poly.pdbx_seq_one_letter_code
_entity_poly.pdbx_strand_id
1 'polypeptide(L)'
;MPDGAPAIELKLLGLQVQVPSQARLMLLREATGEGRVLPIVIDDPEAQAIYRGIEGIELPRPLTHDLMQTLIGELGADVARVTITEIRDRTFIAVLEVELNGTTHVISARPSDAVALAVRSDSPIFAHPDVMEEAGQLIEVRVADGAGDDFFESIDPDELLDEFKEFLADVSPEDFAAAAAGPEAEAASPEAEADGDAPAAETETDGDGDGDAPADAPPAEAKTDGPEAEADGDVPPAEAKTDPETTPQPDSESDEK
;
A
#
# COMPACT_ATOMS: atom_id res chain seq x y z
N MET A 1 -19.16 3.11 -17.06
CA MET A 1 -18.61 1.91 -17.72
C MET A 1 -19.65 1.34 -18.67
N PRO A 2 -19.35 1.09 -19.96
CA PRO A 2 -19.95 -0.02 -20.68
C PRO A 2 -18.99 -1.23 -20.69
N ASP A 3 -19.56 -2.43 -20.67
CA ASP A 3 -18.96 -3.75 -20.89
C ASP A 3 -18.21 -4.45 -19.75
N GLY A 4 -18.95 -4.98 -18.77
CA GLY A 4 -19.54 -6.33 -18.88
C GLY A 4 -18.63 -7.57 -19.05
N ALA A 5 -17.31 -7.46 -19.21
CA ALA A 5 -16.45 -8.63 -19.09
C ALA A 5 -16.36 -9.05 -17.61
N PRO A 6 -16.50 -10.34 -17.27
CA PRO A 6 -16.40 -10.78 -15.89
C PRO A 6 -14.97 -10.57 -15.40
N ALA A 7 -14.79 -9.65 -14.46
CA ALA A 7 -13.51 -9.48 -13.78
C ALA A 7 -13.23 -10.72 -12.93
N ILE A 8 -11.97 -11.17 -12.93
CA ILE A 8 -11.51 -12.34 -12.19
C ILE A 8 -11.16 -11.90 -10.77
N GLU A 9 -11.77 -12.52 -9.77
CA GLU A 9 -11.46 -12.24 -8.37
C GLU A 9 -10.08 -12.78 -8.02
N LEU A 10 -9.31 -11.95 -7.32
CA LEU A 10 -7.95 -12.24 -6.88
C LEU A 10 -7.85 -12.16 -5.36
N LYS A 11 -6.96 -12.98 -4.79
CA LYS A 11 -6.53 -12.93 -3.40
C LYS A 11 -5.09 -12.45 -3.34
N LEU A 12 -4.81 -11.53 -2.44
CA LEU A 12 -3.44 -11.17 -2.12
C LEU A 12 -2.77 -12.36 -1.42
N LEU A 13 -1.80 -12.98 -2.09
CA LEU A 13 -1.04 -14.10 -1.53
C LEU A 13 0.07 -13.60 -0.61
N GLY A 14 0.66 -12.45 -0.93
CA GLY A 14 1.69 -11.81 -0.11
C GLY A 14 2.64 -10.95 -0.93
N LEU A 15 3.68 -10.47 -0.24
CA LEU A 15 4.76 -9.69 -0.80
C LEU A 15 6.06 -10.50 -0.73
N GLN A 16 6.79 -10.59 -1.82
CA GLN A 16 8.03 -11.37 -1.94
C GLN A 16 9.20 -10.49 -2.34
N VAL A 17 10.40 -10.86 -1.92
CA VAL A 17 11.64 -10.20 -2.36
C VAL A 17 12.37 -11.11 -3.32
N GLN A 18 12.60 -10.64 -4.54
CA GLN A 18 13.39 -11.38 -5.52
C GLN A 18 14.88 -11.13 -5.28
N VAL A 19 15.67 -12.21 -5.15
CA VAL A 19 17.13 -12.17 -5.01
C VAL A 19 17.75 -12.54 -6.38
N PRO A 20 18.82 -11.86 -6.86
CA PRO A 20 19.61 -10.82 -6.20
C PRO A 20 19.14 -9.38 -6.44
N SER A 21 18.11 -9.17 -7.27
CA SER A 21 17.65 -7.83 -7.68
C SER A 21 17.09 -6.98 -6.54
N GLN A 22 16.73 -7.61 -5.42
CA GLN A 22 15.96 -7.03 -4.31
C GLN A 22 14.61 -6.43 -4.72
N ALA A 23 14.10 -6.75 -5.92
CA ALA A 23 12.80 -6.28 -6.37
C ALA A 23 11.69 -6.82 -5.44
N ARG A 24 10.70 -5.99 -5.10
CA ARG A 24 9.53 -6.42 -4.33
C ARG A 24 8.42 -6.83 -5.29
N LEU A 25 7.84 -7.99 -5.08
CA LEU A 25 6.74 -8.54 -5.87
C LEU A 25 5.49 -8.63 -5.00
N MET A 26 4.42 -7.98 -5.42
CA MET A 26 3.07 -8.24 -4.94
C MET A 26 2.48 -9.39 -5.75
N LEU A 27 2.07 -10.46 -5.07
CA LEU A 27 1.51 -11.66 -5.69
C LEU A 27 0.00 -11.71 -5.48
N LEU A 28 -0.76 -11.64 -6.57
CA LEU A 28 -2.22 -11.75 -6.55
C LEU A 28 -2.64 -13.07 -7.21
N ARG A 29 -3.28 -13.97 -6.47
CA ARG A 29 -3.70 -15.28 -6.97
C ARG A 29 -5.17 -15.27 -7.34
N GLU A 30 -5.49 -15.81 -8.50
CA GLU A 30 -6.85 -16.11 -8.94
C GLU A 30 -7.59 -16.95 -7.88
N ALA A 31 -8.72 -16.43 -7.38
CA ALA A 31 -9.48 -17.02 -6.28
C ALA A 31 -10.21 -18.30 -6.70
N THR A 32 -10.61 -18.39 -7.98
CA THR A 32 -11.35 -19.51 -8.55
C THR A 32 -10.81 -19.84 -9.95
N GLY A 33 -10.70 -21.11 -10.30
CA GLY A 33 -10.18 -21.55 -11.60
C GLY A 33 -8.81 -22.21 -11.49
N GLU A 34 -7.91 -21.93 -12.43
CA GLU A 34 -6.61 -22.59 -12.55
C GLU A 34 -5.60 -22.15 -11.47
N GLY A 35 -5.92 -21.10 -10.72
CA GLY A 35 -5.10 -20.62 -9.62
C GLY A 35 -3.84 -19.88 -10.08
N ARG A 36 -3.92 -19.22 -11.24
CA ARG A 36 -2.85 -18.37 -11.78
C ARG A 36 -2.49 -17.25 -10.79
N VAL A 37 -1.23 -16.87 -10.78
CA VAL A 37 -0.69 -15.79 -9.96
C VAL A 37 -0.28 -14.65 -10.89
N LEU A 38 -0.74 -13.45 -10.58
CA LEU A 38 -0.35 -12.20 -11.22
C LEU A 38 0.74 -11.52 -10.37
N PRO A 39 2.01 -11.56 -10.78
CA PRO A 39 3.10 -10.85 -10.11
C PRO A 39 3.16 -9.40 -10.56
N ILE A 40 3.20 -8.46 -9.62
CA ILE A 40 3.37 -7.03 -9.89
C ILE A 40 4.59 -6.53 -9.11
N VAL A 41 5.57 -5.97 -9.80
CA VAL A 41 6.73 -5.34 -9.16
C VAL A 41 6.29 -4.01 -8.56
N ILE A 42 6.64 -3.77 -7.30
CA ILE A 42 6.35 -2.53 -6.57
C ILE A 42 7.62 -2.05 -5.86
N ASP A 43 7.61 -0.78 -5.45
CA ASP A 43 8.71 -0.21 -4.68
C ASP A 43 8.56 -0.47 -3.17
N ASP A 44 9.64 -0.30 -2.41
CA ASP A 44 9.67 -0.58 -0.98
C ASP A 44 8.61 0.22 -0.16
N PRO A 45 8.40 1.54 -0.38
CA PRO A 45 7.37 2.28 0.36
C PRO A 45 5.96 1.73 0.14
N GLU A 46 5.69 1.21 -1.05
CA GLU A 46 4.40 0.64 -1.44
C GLU A 46 4.20 -0.73 -0.80
N ALA A 47 5.24 -1.56 -0.81
CA ALA A 47 5.24 -2.85 -0.13
C ALA A 47 4.98 -2.67 1.38
N GLN A 48 5.65 -1.71 2.00
CA GLN A 48 5.45 -1.38 3.42
C GLN A 48 4.02 -0.90 3.71
N ALA A 49 3.42 -0.09 2.82
CA ALA A 49 2.05 0.37 2.99
C ALA A 49 1.04 -0.79 2.93
N ILE A 50 1.22 -1.74 2.02
CA ILE A 50 0.38 -2.95 1.90
C ILE A 50 0.58 -3.85 3.12
N TYR A 51 1.83 -4.15 3.49
CA TYR A 51 2.16 -5.02 4.63
C TYR A 51 1.51 -4.53 5.93
N ARG A 52 1.58 -3.22 6.21
CA ARG A 52 0.90 -2.62 7.38
C ARG A 52 -0.62 -2.77 7.34
N GLY A 53 -1.20 -2.71 6.13
CA GLY A 53 -2.63 -2.95 5.96
C GLY A 53 -3.00 -4.40 6.28
N ILE A 54 -2.18 -5.36 5.86
CA ILE A 54 -2.36 -6.78 6.18
C ILE A 54 -2.26 -7.05 7.69
N GLU A 55 -1.29 -6.42 8.37
CA GLU A 55 -1.12 -6.60 9.82
C GLU A 55 -2.28 -6.03 10.65
N GLY A 56 -3.06 -5.09 10.10
CA GLY A 56 -4.18 -4.47 10.80
C GLY A 56 -3.78 -3.67 12.06
N ILE A 57 -2.51 -3.29 12.19
CA ILE A 57 -2.00 -2.59 13.37
C ILE A 57 -2.33 -1.10 13.28
N GLU A 58 -3.16 -0.61 14.22
CA GLU A 58 -3.41 0.81 14.39
C GLU A 58 -2.21 1.52 15.04
N LEU A 59 -1.66 2.51 14.33
CA LEU A 59 -0.57 3.34 14.83
C LEU A 59 -1.12 4.56 15.59
N PRO A 60 -0.37 5.12 16.57
CA PRO A 60 -0.77 6.33 17.29
C PRO A 60 -1.03 7.56 16.40
N ARG A 61 -0.44 7.56 15.19
CA ARG A 61 -0.67 8.56 14.15
C ARG A 61 -0.90 7.80 12.83
N PRO A 62 -1.95 8.15 12.08
CA PRO A 62 -2.24 7.49 10.81
C PRO A 62 -1.15 7.79 9.79
N LEU A 63 -0.79 6.78 8.99
CA LEU A 63 -0.03 6.96 7.77
C LEU A 63 -0.96 7.36 6.62
N THR A 64 -0.40 7.53 5.43
CA THR A 64 -1.11 8.06 4.27
C THR A 64 -2.35 7.23 3.91
N HIS A 65 -2.22 5.90 3.81
CA HIS A 65 -3.35 5.03 3.44
C HIS A 65 -4.40 4.92 4.56
N ASP A 66 -3.99 5.00 5.83
CA ASP A 66 -4.91 5.02 6.96
C ASP A 66 -5.72 6.34 6.97
N LEU A 67 -5.05 7.47 6.74
CA LEU A 67 -5.68 8.77 6.57
C LEU A 67 -6.65 8.76 5.37
N MET A 68 -6.26 8.19 4.24
CA MET A 68 -7.14 8.08 3.06
C MET A 68 -8.38 7.24 3.35
N GLN A 69 -8.25 6.10 4.02
CA GLN A 69 -9.40 5.29 4.43
C GLN A 69 -10.34 6.07 5.36
N THR A 70 -9.78 6.76 6.36
CA THR A 70 -10.57 7.61 7.26
C THR A 70 -11.29 8.71 6.50
N LEU A 71 -10.62 9.40 5.58
CA LEU A 71 -11.23 10.46 4.76
C LEU A 71 -12.38 9.93 3.89
N ILE A 72 -12.22 8.75 3.28
CA ILE A 72 -13.28 8.11 2.49
C ILE A 72 -14.51 7.83 3.39
N GLY A 73 -14.29 7.23 4.57
CA GLY A 73 -15.37 6.94 5.52
C GLY A 73 -16.06 8.18 6.08
N GLU A 74 -15.30 9.22 6.47
CA GLU A 74 -15.84 10.48 6.99
C GLU A 74 -16.66 11.26 5.95
N LEU A 75 -16.37 11.05 4.66
CA LEU A 75 -17.19 11.58 3.56
C LEU A 75 -18.44 10.75 3.28
N GLY A 76 -18.69 9.68 4.05
CA GLY A 76 -19.82 8.78 3.89
C GLY A 76 -19.70 7.86 2.66
N ALA A 77 -18.48 7.54 2.27
CA ALA A 77 -18.18 6.68 1.13
C ALA A 77 -17.51 5.39 1.59
N ASP A 78 -17.63 4.34 0.77
CA ASP A 78 -17.04 3.03 1.01
C ASP A 78 -16.21 2.58 -0.19
N VAL A 79 -15.07 1.93 0.06
CA VAL A 79 -14.32 1.27 -1.01
C VAL A 79 -15.04 -0.01 -1.39
N ALA A 80 -15.67 -0.03 -2.56
CA ALA A 80 -16.47 -1.16 -3.02
C ALA A 80 -15.59 -2.30 -3.55
N ARG A 81 -14.60 -1.97 -4.38
CA ARG A 81 -13.62 -2.94 -4.93
C ARG A 81 -12.46 -2.25 -5.61
N VAL A 82 -11.43 -3.04 -5.89
CA VAL A 82 -10.31 -2.66 -6.74
C VAL A 82 -10.30 -3.54 -7.97
N THR A 83 -10.01 -2.97 -9.14
CA THR A 83 -9.85 -3.75 -10.38
C THR A 83 -8.59 -3.34 -11.11
N ILE A 84 -7.71 -4.29 -11.41
CA ILE A 84 -6.57 -4.10 -12.32
C ILE A 84 -7.09 -4.25 -13.75
N THR A 85 -7.10 -3.15 -14.50
CA THR A 85 -7.89 -3.06 -15.74
C THR A 85 -7.08 -3.31 -17.00
N GLU A 86 -5.84 -2.84 -17.05
CA GLU A 86 -5.01 -2.95 -18.26
C GLU A 86 -3.51 -2.90 -17.94
N ILE A 87 -2.71 -3.35 -18.90
CA ILE A 87 -1.27 -3.16 -18.93
C ILE A 87 -0.96 -2.22 -20.09
N ARG A 88 -0.35 -1.07 -19.80
CA ARG A 88 0.06 -0.10 -20.82
C ARG A 88 1.54 0.20 -20.66
N ASP A 89 2.31 0.03 -21.74
CA ASP A 89 3.76 0.24 -21.72
C ASP A 89 4.45 -0.51 -20.56
N ARG A 90 4.03 -1.76 -20.32
CA ARG A 90 4.47 -2.63 -19.21
C ARG A 90 4.13 -2.10 -17.80
N THR A 91 3.24 -1.12 -17.70
CA THR A 91 2.75 -0.57 -16.44
C THR A 91 1.31 -1.01 -16.22
N PHE A 92 1.07 -1.63 -15.08
CA PHE A 92 -0.29 -2.01 -14.67
C PHE A 92 -1.08 -0.77 -14.27
N ILE A 93 -2.33 -0.70 -14.72
CA ILE A 93 -3.29 0.33 -14.35
C ILE A 93 -4.41 -0.33 -13.55
N ALA A 94 -4.81 0.31 -12.45
CA ALA A 94 -5.94 -0.12 -11.64
C ALA A 94 -6.97 1.00 -11.52
N VAL A 95 -8.16 0.60 -11.11
CA VAL A 95 -9.21 1.51 -10.65
C VAL A 95 -9.66 1.12 -9.26
N LEU A 96 -9.91 2.15 -8.44
CA LEU A 96 -10.59 2.06 -7.17
C LEU A 96 -12.04 2.47 -7.40
N GLU A 97 -12.98 1.56 -7.11
CA GLU A 97 -14.40 1.86 -7.13
C GLU A 97 -14.86 2.22 -5.72
N VAL A 98 -15.38 3.44 -5.58
CA VAL A 98 -15.87 4.00 -4.32
C VAL A 98 -17.36 4.24 -4.43
N GLU A 99 -18.14 3.69 -3.51
CA GLU A 99 -19.58 3.93 -3.43
C GLU A 99 -19.88 5.12 -2.52
N LEU A 100 -20.64 6.08 -3.03
CA LEU A 100 -21.11 7.25 -2.28
C LEU A 100 -22.55 7.55 -2.67
N ASN A 101 -23.46 7.59 -1.70
CA ASN A 101 -24.89 7.87 -1.93
C ASN A 101 -25.52 7.01 -3.03
N GLY A 102 -25.17 5.71 -3.09
CA GLY A 102 -25.66 4.77 -4.11
C GLY A 102 -25.10 5.00 -5.53
N THR A 103 -24.09 5.86 -5.67
CA THR A 103 -23.37 6.10 -6.93
C THR A 103 -21.95 5.55 -6.83
N THR A 104 -21.54 4.77 -7.83
CA THR A 104 -20.16 4.29 -7.94
C THR A 104 -19.28 5.32 -8.64
N HIS A 105 -18.26 5.78 -7.95
CA HIS A 105 -17.19 6.62 -8.47
C HIS A 105 -15.99 5.74 -8.81
N VAL A 106 -15.48 5.87 -10.04
CA VAL A 106 -14.31 5.11 -10.50
C VAL A 106 -13.10 6.06 -10.53
N ILE A 107 -12.08 5.71 -9.77
CA ILE A 107 -10.88 6.53 -9.58
C ILE A 107 -9.68 5.75 -10.14
N SER A 108 -8.95 6.35 -11.07
CA SER A 108 -7.69 5.77 -11.58
C SER A 108 -6.65 5.69 -10.46
N ALA A 109 -5.99 4.55 -10.33
CA ALA A 109 -4.99 4.30 -9.29
C ALA A 109 -3.84 3.41 -9.80
N ARG A 110 -2.71 3.46 -9.10
CA ARG A 110 -1.69 2.42 -9.23
C ARG A 110 -2.18 1.16 -8.51
N PRO A 111 -1.83 -0.06 -8.98
CA PRO A 111 -2.23 -1.28 -8.29
C PRO A 111 -1.78 -1.33 -6.83
N SER A 112 -0.58 -0.84 -6.50
CA SER A 112 -0.07 -0.83 -5.13
C SER A 112 -0.92 0.01 -4.19
N ASP A 113 -1.29 1.23 -4.58
CA ASP A 113 -2.15 2.11 -3.78
C ASP A 113 -3.56 1.55 -3.62
N ALA A 114 -4.12 1.01 -4.71
CA ALA A 114 -5.45 0.44 -4.69
C ALA A 114 -5.51 -0.79 -3.77
N VAL A 115 -4.57 -1.72 -3.91
CA VAL A 115 -4.48 -2.90 -3.04
C VAL A 115 -4.23 -2.49 -1.59
N ALA A 116 -3.38 -1.49 -1.31
CA ALA A 116 -3.14 -0.99 0.04
C ALA A 116 -4.42 -0.45 0.72
N LEU A 117 -5.36 0.12 -0.04
CA LEU A 117 -6.69 0.50 0.47
C LEU A 117 -7.58 -0.72 0.62
N ALA A 118 -7.63 -1.62 -0.37
CA ALA A 118 -8.46 -2.82 -0.35
C ALA A 118 -8.19 -3.72 0.87
N VAL A 119 -6.92 -3.92 1.23
CA VAL A 119 -6.56 -4.72 2.42
C VAL A 119 -6.98 -4.07 3.74
N ARG A 120 -7.15 -2.75 3.77
CA ARG A 120 -7.58 -2.03 4.97
C ARG A 120 -9.09 -1.98 5.11
N SER A 121 -9.79 -1.91 3.98
CA SER A 121 -11.25 -1.83 3.92
C SER A 121 -11.92 -3.19 3.70
N ASP A 122 -11.14 -4.27 3.72
CA ASP A 122 -11.60 -5.64 3.40
C ASP A 122 -12.35 -5.72 2.05
N SER A 123 -11.95 -4.88 1.09
CA SER A 123 -12.61 -4.80 -0.20
C SER A 123 -12.04 -5.83 -1.17
N PRO A 124 -12.88 -6.44 -2.03
CA PRO A 124 -12.43 -7.43 -2.99
C PRO A 124 -11.52 -6.83 -4.08
N ILE A 125 -10.56 -7.64 -4.51
CA ILE A 125 -9.58 -7.30 -5.55
C ILE A 125 -9.91 -8.12 -6.80
N PHE A 126 -9.92 -7.46 -7.96
CA PHE A 126 -10.18 -8.10 -9.25
C PHE A 126 -9.11 -7.75 -10.28
N ALA A 127 -9.04 -8.52 -11.36
CA ALA A 127 -8.34 -8.15 -12.58
C ALA A 127 -9.17 -8.47 -13.82
N HIS A 128 -8.95 -7.71 -14.90
CA HIS A 128 -9.55 -8.02 -16.19
C HIS A 128 -9.00 -9.34 -16.74
N PRO A 129 -9.80 -10.16 -17.44
CA PRO A 129 -9.32 -11.40 -18.06
C PRO A 129 -8.09 -11.21 -18.94
N ASP A 130 -8.04 -10.13 -19.72
CA ASP A 130 -6.91 -9.82 -20.60
C ASP A 130 -5.60 -9.58 -19.82
N VAL A 131 -5.67 -8.96 -18.65
CA VAL A 131 -4.51 -8.77 -17.76
C VAL A 131 -4.01 -10.12 -17.25
N MET A 132 -4.93 -11.02 -16.88
CA MET A 132 -4.60 -12.36 -16.42
C MET A 132 -4.08 -13.27 -17.54
N GLU A 133 -4.54 -13.07 -18.77
CA GLU A 133 -4.02 -13.78 -19.95
C GLU A 133 -2.62 -13.28 -20.33
N GLU A 134 -2.38 -11.98 -20.26
CA GLU A 134 -1.10 -11.37 -20.62
C GLU A 134 0.00 -11.65 -19.59
N ALA A 135 -0.32 -11.54 -18.29
CA ALA A 135 0.69 -11.55 -17.23
C ALA A 135 0.44 -12.58 -16.10
N GLY A 136 -0.70 -13.27 -16.10
CA GLY A 136 -0.99 -14.32 -15.12
C GLY A 136 -0.18 -15.58 -15.40
N GLN A 137 0.44 -16.14 -14.36
CA GLN A 137 1.34 -17.29 -14.47
C GLN A 137 0.86 -18.44 -13.58
N LEU A 138 0.90 -19.67 -14.10
CA LEU A 138 0.78 -20.87 -13.26
C LEU A 138 2.10 -21.07 -12.51
N ILE A 139 2.17 -20.56 -11.29
CA ILE A 139 3.32 -20.75 -10.41
C ILE A 139 3.00 -21.91 -9.48
N GLU A 140 3.84 -22.95 -9.51
CA GLU A 140 3.96 -23.86 -8.37
C GLU A 140 4.59 -23.05 -7.24
N VAL A 141 3.75 -22.42 -6.43
CA VAL A 141 4.22 -21.70 -5.24
C VAL A 141 4.76 -22.76 -4.30
N ARG A 142 6.07 -23.01 -4.35
CA ARG A 142 6.79 -23.49 -3.17
C ARG A 142 6.76 -22.33 -2.19
N VAL A 143 5.71 -22.28 -1.39
CA VAL A 143 5.74 -21.50 -0.17
C VAL A 143 6.91 -22.09 0.59
N ALA A 144 8.02 -21.36 0.68
CA ALA A 144 8.92 -21.56 1.80
C ALA A 144 8.07 -21.13 2.99
N ASP A 145 7.50 -22.12 3.68
CA ASP A 145 6.47 -21.95 4.70
C ASP A 145 6.81 -20.84 5.68
N GLY A 146 5.93 -19.85 5.81
CA GLY A 146 6.16 -18.74 6.73
C GLY A 146 5.31 -17.49 6.51
N ALA A 147 4.00 -17.61 6.28
CA ALA A 147 3.03 -16.55 6.59
C ALA A 147 1.59 -17.09 6.44
N GLY A 148 1.22 -17.98 7.36
CA GLY A 148 -0.13 -18.48 7.57
C GLY A 148 -0.19 -19.06 8.98
N ASP A 149 -1.17 -18.63 9.77
CA ASP A 149 -1.27 -18.78 11.23
C ASP A 149 -1.55 -20.22 11.72
N ASP A 150 -1.18 -21.23 10.92
CA ASP A 150 -1.34 -22.66 11.22
C ASP A 150 -0.01 -23.45 11.08
N PHE A 151 1.12 -22.81 10.76
CA PHE A 151 2.40 -23.52 10.51
C PHE A 151 3.23 -23.78 11.78
N PHE A 152 3.05 -23.01 12.85
CA PHE A 152 3.86 -23.13 14.07
C PHE A 152 3.55 -24.37 14.93
N GLU A 153 2.48 -25.11 14.63
CA GLU A 153 2.09 -26.30 15.38
C GLU A 153 2.73 -27.61 14.87
N SER A 154 3.50 -27.60 13.77
CA SER A 154 4.00 -28.85 13.15
C SER A 154 5.46 -28.88 12.72
N ILE A 155 6.25 -27.84 12.99
CA ILE A 155 7.72 -27.95 12.90
C ILE A 155 8.23 -28.42 14.26
N ASP A 156 8.76 -29.64 14.34
CA ASP A 156 9.43 -30.11 15.54
C ASP A 156 10.73 -29.31 15.74
N PRO A 157 10.86 -28.53 16.82
CA PRO A 157 12.05 -27.71 17.08
C PRO A 157 13.34 -28.53 17.11
N ASP A 158 13.25 -29.82 17.45
CA ASP A 158 14.41 -30.71 17.54
C ASP A 158 14.94 -31.10 16.15
N GLU A 159 14.07 -31.24 15.14
CA GLU A 159 14.45 -31.58 13.76
C GLU A 159 15.22 -30.43 13.10
N LEU A 160 14.77 -29.19 13.32
CA LEU A 160 15.45 -27.98 12.84
C LEU A 160 16.82 -27.76 13.52
N LEU A 161 16.95 -28.16 14.78
CA LEU A 161 18.19 -28.01 15.54
C LEU A 161 19.26 -29.01 15.07
N ASP A 162 18.86 -30.19 14.63
CA ASP A 162 19.78 -31.21 14.14
C ASP A 162 20.30 -30.88 12.74
N GLU A 163 19.46 -30.35 11.84
CA GLU A 163 19.88 -29.83 10.54
C GLU A 163 20.87 -28.65 10.69
N PHE A 164 20.61 -27.73 11.63
CA PHE A 164 21.51 -26.61 11.89
C PHE A 164 22.86 -27.04 12.50
N LYS A 165 22.88 -28.10 13.32
CA LYS A 165 24.12 -28.67 13.86
C LYS A 165 24.94 -29.37 12.78
N GLU A 166 24.29 -30.04 11.83
CA GLU A 166 24.97 -30.68 10.70
C GLU A 166 25.60 -29.63 9.78
N PHE A 167 24.91 -28.50 9.54
CA PHE A 167 25.45 -27.36 8.83
C PHE A 167 26.66 -26.71 9.54
N LEU A 168 26.58 -26.49 10.87
CA LEU A 168 27.70 -25.96 11.65
C LEU A 168 28.89 -26.93 11.76
N ALA A 169 28.69 -28.21 11.47
CA ALA A 169 29.77 -29.20 11.46
C ALA A 169 30.60 -29.16 10.17
N ASP A 170 30.00 -28.71 9.06
CA ASP A 170 30.67 -28.59 7.75
C ASP A 170 31.24 -27.19 7.48
N VAL A 171 30.74 -26.17 8.20
CA VAL A 171 31.21 -24.79 8.03
C VAL A 171 32.36 -24.49 8.99
N SER A 172 33.52 -24.15 8.44
CA SER A 172 34.68 -23.73 9.23
C SER A 172 34.70 -22.20 9.44
N PRO A 173 35.35 -21.69 10.51
CA PRO A 173 35.54 -20.25 10.71
C PRO A 173 36.29 -19.56 9.56
N GLU A 174 37.07 -20.31 8.77
CA GLU A 174 37.88 -19.81 7.67
C GLU A 174 37.04 -19.50 6.41
N ASP A 175 35.91 -20.18 6.23
CA ASP A 175 34.97 -19.93 5.12
C ASP A 175 34.29 -18.55 5.22
N PHE A 176 34.13 -18.04 6.44
CA PHE A 176 33.64 -16.68 6.67
C PHE A 176 34.70 -15.60 6.40
N ALA A 177 35.99 -15.94 6.45
CA ALA A 177 37.08 -15.00 6.16
C ALA A 177 37.31 -14.84 4.64
N ALA A 178 37.07 -15.89 3.85
CA ALA A 178 37.25 -15.88 2.39
C ALA A 178 36.24 -14.97 1.65
N ALA A 179 35.07 -14.67 2.25
CA ALA A 179 34.10 -13.74 1.67
C ALA A 179 34.43 -12.25 1.90
N ALA A 180 35.43 -11.92 2.74
CA ALA A 180 35.79 -10.54 3.09
C ALA A 180 37.06 -10.02 2.40
N ALA A 181 37.76 -10.84 1.61
CA ALA A 181 38.98 -10.44 0.89
C ALA A 181 38.71 -10.40 -0.63
N GLY A 182 38.40 -9.21 -1.14
CA GLY A 182 38.39 -8.94 -2.59
C GLY A 182 39.79 -8.98 -3.20
N PRO A 183 39.92 -9.09 -4.54
CA PRO A 183 41.21 -9.31 -5.20
C PRO A 183 42.12 -8.09 -5.09
N GLU A 184 43.37 -8.33 -4.65
CA GLU A 184 44.44 -7.32 -4.56
C GLU A 184 44.77 -6.74 -5.94
N ALA A 185 44.72 -5.41 -6.03
CA ALA A 185 45.20 -4.65 -7.18
C ALA A 185 46.73 -4.67 -7.20
N GLU A 186 47.30 -5.20 -8.29
CA GLU A 186 48.73 -5.19 -8.57
C GLU A 186 49.21 -3.74 -8.79
N ALA A 187 49.95 -3.18 -7.83
CA ALA A 187 50.56 -1.86 -7.93
C ALA A 187 51.96 -1.97 -8.55
N ALA A 188 52.08 -1.55 -9.81
CA ALA A 188 53.36 -1.30 -10.46
C ALA A 188 54.01 -0.01 -9.91
N SER A 189 55.31 -0.08 -9.65
CA SER A 189 56.18 1.01 -9.15
C SER A 189 56.22 2.23 -10.08
N PRO A 190 56.66 3.39 -9.56
CA PRO A 190 57.92 3.91 -10.10
C PRO A 190 58.84 4.58 -9.07
N GLU A 191 60.14 4.41 -9.28
CA GLU A 191 61.20 5.30 -8.80
C GLU A 191 61.40 6.45 -9.81
N ALA A 192 61.53 7.70 -9.36
CA ALA A 192 62.49 8.69 -9.89
C ALA A 192 62.49 9.99 -9.07
N GLU A 193 63.70 10.48 -8.85
CA GLU A 193 64.19 11.57 -8.02
C GLU A 193 63.85 13.01 -8.51
N ALA A 194 64.11 13.95 -7.60
CA ALA A 194 63.88 15.40 -7.60
C ALA A 194 64.57 16.22 -8.73
N ASP A 195 64.05 17.42 -9.04
CA ASP A 195 64.62 18.75 -8.66
C ASP A 195 63.88 19.92 -9.35
N GLY A 196 63.85 21.10 -8.71
CA GLY A 196 63.85 22.39 -9.42
C GLY A 196 62.62 23.31 -9.41
N ASP A 197 62.62 24.20 -8.41
CA ASP A 197 62.42 25.68 -8.51
C ASP A 197 61.05 26.30 -8.89
N ALA A 198 60.68 27.30 -8.07
CA ALA A 198 59.49 28.17 -8.20
C ALA A 198 59.77 29.36 -9.15
N PRO A 199 58.80 30.26 -9.49
CA PRO A 199 58.24 31.21 -8.53
C PRO A 199 56.75 31.59 -8.74
N ALA A 200 56.26 32.35 -7.76
CA ALA A 200 54.92 32.91 -7.56
C ALA A 200 54.58 34.12 -8.46
N ALA A 201 53.26 34.37 -8.62
CA ALA A 201 52.61 35.70 -8.72
C ALA A 201 51.08 35.49 -8.55
N GLU A 202 50.43 35.98 -7.47
CA GLU A 202 49.60 37.22 -7.39
C GLU A 202 48.26 37.11 -8.17
N THR A 203 47.06 37.42 -7.67
CA THR A 203 46.57 38.49 -6.77
C THR A 203 45.21 38.14 -6.13
N GLU A 204 44.98 38.72 -4.95
CA GLU A 204 43.69 38.88 -4.24
C GLU A 204 42.74 39.85 -4.97
N THR A 205 41.41 39.65 -4.84
CA THR A 205 40.45 40.76 -4.71
C THR A 205 39.25 40.33 -3.85
N ASP A 206 39.12 40.95 -2.69
CA ASP A 206 37.92 41.03 -1.86
C ASP A 206 36.82 41.90 -2.53
N GLY A 207 35.58 41.70 -2.11
CA GLY A 207 34.46 42.56 -2.51
C GLY A 207 33.12 42.20 -1.87
N ASP A 208 32.99 42.49 -0.57
CA ASP A 208 31.72 42.64 0.14
C ASP A 208 30.86 43.78 -0.45
N GLY A 209 29.53 43.64 -0.36
CA GLY A 209 28.57 44.65 -0.81
C GLY A 209 27.15 44.42 -0.30
N ASP A 210 26.97 44.63 1.01
CA ASP A 210 25.71 44.92 1.71
C ASP A 210 24.90 46.05 1.03
N GLY A 211 23.57 46.03 1.14
CA GLY A 211 22.76 47.17 0.69
C GLY A 211 21.23 47.01 0.59
N ASP A 212 20.60 46.76 1.73
CA ASP A 212 19.40 47.44 2.28
C ASP A 212 18.08 47.59 1.46
N ALA A 213 16.98 47.30 2.16
CA ALA A 213 15.57 47.59 1.81
C ALA A 213 15.26 49.10 2.07
N PRO A 214 14.03 49.70 1.93
CA PRO A 214 12.72 49.15 2.34
C PRO A 214 11.44 49.61 1.55
N ALA A 215 10.33 48.97 1.95
CA ALA A 215 8.90 49.37 2.05
C ALA A 215 8.29 50.57 1.28
N ASP A 216 7.11 50.37 0.68
CA ASP A 216 5.88 51.09 1.04
C ASP A 216 4.60 50.42 0.49
N ALA A 217 3.52 50.39 1.28
CA ALA A 217 2.16 49.94 0.92
C ALA A 217 1.25 51.17 0.68
N PRO A 218 0.03 51.03 0.12
CA PRO A 218 -1.14 50.92 1.01
C PRO A 218 -2.33 50.09 0.45
N PRO A 219 -3.40 49.87 1.24
CA PRO A 219 -4.49 48.94 0.96
C PRO A 219 -5.73 49.62 0.33
N ALA A 220 -6.69 48.83 -0.13
CA ALA A 220 -8.03 49.31 -0.46
C ALA A 220 -9.12 48.38 0.09
N GLU A 221 -9.85 48.86 1.10
CA GLU A 221 -11.18 48.38 1.48
C GLU A 221 -12.25 49.11 0.67
N ALA A 222 -13.35 48.43 0.34
CA ALA A 222 -14.67 49.07 0.20
C ALA A 222 -15.79 48.06 0.51
N LYS A 223 -16.53 48.35 1.58
CA LYS A 223 -17.86 47.83 1.93
C LYS A 223 -18.92 48.38 0.97
N THR A 224 -19.99 47.62 0.70
CA THR A 224 -21.38 48.13 0.72
C THR A 224 -22.38 46.98 0.93
N ASP A 225 -23.11 47.07 2.04
CA ASP A 225 -24.54 46.86 2.29
C ASP A 225 -25.35 45.70 1.66
N GLY A 226 -26.11 45.03 2.55
CA GLY A 226 -27.13 44.03 2.25
C GLY A 226 -28.46 44.60 1.69
N PRO A 227 -29.53 43.79 1.71
CA PRO A 227 -30.44 43.92 2.85
C PRO A 227 -30.89 42.59 3.47
N GLU A 228 -31.23 42.71 4.75
CA GLU A 228 -31.95 41.77 5.59
C GLU A 228 -33.39 41.55 5.10
N ALA A 229 -33.89 40.33 5.27
CA ALA A 229 -35.31 40.06 5.39
C ALA A 229 -35.52 39.04 6.50
N GLU A 230 -35.94 39.53 7.66
CA GLU A 230 -36.60 38.75 8.69
C GLU A 230 -38.09 38.57 8.33
N ALA A 231 -38.65 37.39 8.61
CA ALA A 231 -39.80 37.24 9.50
C ALA A 231 -40.37 35.80 9.46
N ASP A 232 -40.48 35.22 10.66
CA ASP A 232 -41.60 34.46 11.22
C ASP A 232 -42.26 33.31 10.43
N GLY A 233 -42.32 32.14 11.08
CA GLY A 233 -43.21 31.06 10.72
C GLY A 233 -43.03 29.78 11.53
N ASP A 234 -43.48 29.81 12.79
CA ASP A 234 -44.12 28.70 13.53
C ASP A 234 -43.61 27.25 13.30
N VAL A 235 -42.84 26.73 14.26
CA VAL A 235 -42.67 25.28 14.46
C VAL A 235 -43.64 24.83 15.55
N PRO A 236 -44.69 24.03 15.25
CA PRO A 236 -45.51 23.43 16.29
C PRO A 236 -44.78 22.26 16.98
N PRO A 237 -45.08 21.97 18.25
CA PRO A 237 -44.28 21.08 19.09
C PRO A 237 -44.61 19.59 18.90
N ALA A 238 -43.66 18.76 19.35
CA ALA A 238 -43.77 17.32 19.46
C ALA A 238 -44.91 16.86 20.38
N GLU A 239 -45.66 15.85 19.95
CA GLU A 239 -46.54 15.06 20.82
C GLU A 239 -45.96 13.67 21.04
N ALA A 240 -45.92 13.30 22.32
CA ALA A 240 -45.62 11.97 22.81
C ALA A 240 -46.87 11.38 23.49
N LYS A 241 -46.88 10.04 23.58
CA LYS A 241 -47.79 9.13 24.33
C LYS A 241 -49.03 8.71 23.51
N THR A 242 -49.42 7.44 23.43
CA THR A 242 -49.58 6.42 24.48
C THR A 242 -49.72 5.01 23.88
N ASP A 243 -49.11 3.98 24.49
CA ASP A 243 -49.68 2.61 24.55
C ASP A 243 -50.93 2.60 25.44
N PRO A 244 -51.94 1.74 25.18
CA PRO A 244 -52.02 0.50 25.99
C PRO A 244 -52.65 -0.74 25.31
N GLU A 245 -52.35 -1.89 25.92
CA GLU A 245 -53.13 -3.15 26.03
C GLU A 245 -53.17 -4.19 24.88
N THR A 246 -52.33 -5.22 25.05
CA THR A 246 -52.71 -6.62 25.42
C THR A 246 -53.92 -7.31 24.74
N THR A 247 -53.61 -8.21 23.79
CA THR A 247 -53.93 -9.69 23.69
C THR A 247 -55.42 -10.12 23.74
N PRO A 248 -55.92 -11.10 22.92
CA PRO A 248 -55.23 -12.37 22.65
C PRO A 248 -55.32 -13.02 21.25
N GLN A 249 -54.36 -13.91 21.01
CA GLN A 249 -54.39 -14.95 19.97
C GLN A 249 -55.46 -16.00 20.32
N PRO A 250 -56.12 -16.62 19.34
CA PRO A 250 -56.90 -17.83 19.56
C PRO A 250 -56.01 -19.08 19.56
N ASP A 251 -56.17 -19.89 20.60
CA ASP A 251 -55.82 -21.31 20.61
C ASP A 251 -56.70 -22.08 19.61
N SER A 252 -56.08 -22.94 18.79
CA SER A 252 -56.69 -24.17 18.25
C SER A 252 -55.53 -25.06 17.80
N GLU A 253 -55.17 -26.02 18.64
CA GLU A 253 -55.51 -27.44 18.47
C GLU A 253 -54.55 -28.17 17.51
N SER A 254 -53.64 -28.91 18.13
CA SER A 254 -53.44 -30.34 17.93
C SER A 254 -54.08 -30.92 16.66
N ASP A 255 -53.26 -31.38 15.72
CA ASP A 255 -53.54 -32.70 15.18
C ASP A 255 -52.27 -33.41 14.71
N GLU A 256 -52.35 -34.70 14.94
CA GLU A 256 -51.35 -35.74 14.90
C GLU A 256 -51.25 -36.29 13.47
N LYS A 257 -50.04 -36.35 12.89
CA LYS A 257 -49.52 -37.49 12.10
C LYS A 257 -48.15 -37.26 11.49
#